data_AF-A0A7X7H5F8-F1
#
_entry.id   AF-A0A7X7H5F8-F1
#
_cell.length_a   1.000
_cell.length_b   1.000
_cell.length_c   1.000
_cell.angle_alpha   90.00
_cell.angle_beta   90.00
_cell.angle_gamma   90.00
#
_symmetry.space_group_name_H-M   'P 1'
#
loop_
_entity.id
_entity.type
_entity.pdbx_description
1 polymer ?
#
loop_
_entity_poly.entity_id
_entity_poly.type
_entity_poly.pdbx_seq_one_letter_code
_entity_poly.pdbx_strand_id
1 'polypeptide(L)'
;MPRTAQSYMPMYRGTYDGRFDPFVAAKGAVNYLKDSYTVAESWPLAITSYNHGLGGVLKARDAHGDDIGEIVWNYKGDRFGFASRNFYAEFLAAKKIAKSPERYFADINPKHYPAIEGIRLTKPMTVQELSSKIGIEDAELIRLNPAWLANIRNNRRAIPPQTDIWVPKGTHIQLADRSFYEPGDFHDL
;
A
#
# COMPACT_ATOMS: atom_id res chain seq x y z
N MET A 1 7.73 -6.43 5.86
CA MET A 1 8.49 -6.07 7.09
C MET A 1 8.38 -4.56 7.36
N PRO A 2 8.18 -4.10 8.62
CA PRO A 2 8.00 -2.66 8.92
C PRO A 2 9.16 -1.77 8.47
N ARG A 3 10.41 -2.25 8.59
CA ARG A 3 11.60 -1.51 8.15
C ARG A 3 11.61 -1.28 6.63
N THR A 4 11.25 -2.28 5.83
CA THR A 4 11.12 -2.12 4.38
C THR A 4 9.99 -1.15 4.04
N ALA A 5 8.82 -1.29 4.70
CA ALA A 5 7.69 -0.40 4.46
C ALA A 5 8.06 1.08 4.69
N GLN A 6 8.82 1.39 5.75
CA GLN A 6 9.29 2.76 6.04
C GLN A 6 10.07 3.42 4.89
N SER A 7 10.73 2.64 4.03
CA SER A 7 11.45 3.18 2.86
C SER A 7 10.55 3.52 1.68
N TYR A 8 9.30 3.01 1.66
CA TYR A 8 8.42 3.10 0.49
C TYR A 8 7.05 3.73 0.78
N MET A 9 6.71 3.93 2.05
CA MET A 9 5.44 4.54 2.46
C MET A 9 5.56 5.20 3.85
N PRO A 10 4.71 6.20 4.13
CA PRO A 10 4.66 6.86 5.43
C PRO A 10 4.29 5.89 6.56
N MET A 11 5.03 5.96 7.66
CA MET A 11 4.87 5.10 8.84
C MET A 11 5.18 5.91 10.09
N TYR A 12 4.16 6.25 10.86
CA TYR A 12 4.28 7.04 12.09
C TYR A 12 3.82 6.20 13.28
N ARG A 13 4.76 5.93 14.19
CA ARG A 13 4.57 4.97 15.29
C ARG A 13 3.32 5.31 16.11
N GLY A 14 2.36 4.38 16.11
CA GLY A 14 1.14 4.47 16.91
C GLY A 14 0.10 5.47 16.40
N THR A 15 0.35 6.19 15.31
CA THR A 15 -0.59 7.17 14.74
C THR A 15 -1.02 6.83 13.33
N TYR A 16 -0.11 6.44 12.44
CA TYR A 16 -0.42 6.19 11.03
C TYR A 16 0.44 5.05 10.47
N ASP A 17 -0.17 4.16 9.70
CA ASP A 17 0.49 3.02 9.06
C ASP A 17 0.05 2.90 7.60
N GLY A 18 0.90 3.38 6.68
CA GLY A 18 0.60 3.41 5.25
C GLY A 18 0.34 2.03 4.63
N ARG A 19 0.66 0.93 5.33
CA ARG A 19 0.34 -0.43 4.86
C ARG A 19 -1.15 -0.74 4.89
N PHE A 20 -1.93 0.00 5.66
CA PHE A 20 -3.39 -0.17 5.72
C PHE A 20 -4.12 0.72 4.71
N ASP A 21 -3.43 1.63 4.05
CA ASP A 21 -3.98 2.44 2.97
C ASP A 21 -3.72 1.74 1.63
N PRO A 22 -4.76 1.33 0.88
CA PRO A 22 -4.59 0.55 -0.34
C PRO A 22 -3.85 1.31 -1.45
N PHE A 23 -4.02 2.63 -1.57
CA PHE A 23 -3.38 3.44 -2.61
C PHE A 23 -1.91 3.69 -2.27
N VAL A 24 -1.64 4.07 -1.03
CA VAL A 24 -0.28 4.28 -0.52
C VAL A 24 0.51 2.97 -0.53
N ALA A 25 -0.10 1.86 -0.08
CA ALA A 25 0.53 0.55 -0.09
C ALA A 25 0.82 0.06 -1.51
N ALA A 26 -0.11 0.26 -2.46
CA ALA A 26 0.11 -0.11 -3.86
C ALA A 26 1.25 0.70 -4.50
N LYS A 27 1.27 2.04 -4.31
CA LYS A 27 2.37 2.90 -4.78
C LYS A 27 3.71 2.47 -4.18
N GLY A 28 3.75 2.22 -2.87
CA GLY A 28 4.95 1.73 -2.20
C GLY A 28 5.42 0.36 -2.71
N ALA A 29 4.49 -0.55 -2.99
CA ALA A 29 4.81 -1.86 -3.56
C ALA A 29 5.42 -1.75 -4.97
N VAL A 30 4.85 -0.89 -5.83
CA VAL A 30 5.39 -0.63 -7.17
C VAL A 30 6.80 -0.04 -7.10
N ASN A 31 7.03 0.92 -6.21
CA ASN A 31 8.36 1.51 -6.03
C ASN A 31 9.38 0.48 -5.54
N TYR A 32 9.02 -0.36 -4.58
CA TYR A 32 9.88 -1.47 -4.13
C TYR A 32 10.24 -2.42 -5.27
N LEU A 33 9.25 -2.81 -6.08
CA LEU A 33 9.46 -3.75 -7.20
C LEU A 33 10.34 -3.13 -8.29
N LYS A 34 10.20 -1.82 -8.55
CA LYS A 34 11.05 -1.08 -9.48
C LYS A 34 12.51 -1.07 -9.02
N ASP A 35 12.75 -0.77 -7.74
CA ASP A 35 14.11 -0.79 -7.18
C ASP A 35 14.70 -2.20 -7.19
N SER A 36 13.89 -3.19 -6.79
CA SER A 36 14.30 -4.60 -6.79
C SER A 36 14.66 -5.07 -8.20
N TYR A 37 13.89 -4.67 -9.21
CA TYR A 37 14.18 -4.98 -10.61
C TYR A 37 15.49 -4.35 -11.09
N THR A 38 15.79 -3.10 -10.71
CA THR A 38 17.05 -2.43 -11.07
C THR A 38 18.29 -3.21 -10.62
N VAL A 39 18.19 -3.98 -9.53
CA VAL A 39 19.30 -4.77 -8.99
C VAL A 39 19.26 -6.23 -9.43
N ALA A 40 18.07 -6.83 -9.44
CA ALA A 40 17.87 -8.23 -9.77
C ALA A 40 17.91 -8.48 -11.28
N GLU A 41 17.53 -7.48 -12.09
CA GLU A 41 17.40 -7.49 -13.55
C GLU A 41 16.50 -8.63 -14.08
N SER A 42 15.64 -9.17 -13.23
CA SER A 42 14.74 -10.27 -13.51
C SER A 42 13.44 -10.09 -12.75
N TRP A 43 12.32 -10.05 -13.47
CA TRP A 43 10.99 -9.90 -12.86
C TRP A 43 10.63 -11.05 -11.91
N PRO A 44 10.86 -12.33 -12.24
CA PRO A 44 10.68 -13.42 -11.28
C PRO A 44 11.43 -13.22 -9.96
N LEU A 45 12.69 -12.76 -10.04
CA LEU A 45 13.51 -12.52 -8.85
C LEU A 45 13.03 -11.28 -8.08
N ALA A 46 12.73 -10.18 -8.75
CA ALA A 46 12.22 -8.95 -8.12
C ALA A 46 10.85 -9.16 -7.45
N ILE A 47 9.98 -9.99 -8.02
CA ILE A 47 8.71 -10.37 -7.39
C ILE A 47 8.99 -11.26 -6.17
N THR A 48 9.84 -12.27 -6.31
CA THR A 48 10.20 -13.17 -5.20
C THR A 48 10.85 -12.40 -4.04
N SER A 49 11.62 -11.35 -4.32
CA SER A 49 12.25 -10.53 -3.29
C SER A 49 11.26 -9.76 -2.44
N TYR A 50 10.05 -9.50 -2.93
CA TYR A 50 8.99 -8.87 -2.13
C TYR A 50 8.67 -9.70 -0.87
N ASN A 51 8.66 -11.03 -1.00
CA ASN A 51 8.48 -11.95 0.11
C ASN A 51 9.79 -12.25 0.85
N HIS A 52 10.84 -12.59 0.10
CA HIS A 52 12.06 -13.17 0.67
C HIS A 52 13.13 -12.12 1.07
N GLY A 53 13.00 -10.90 0.57
CA GLY A 53 14.00 -9.84 0.65
C GLY A 53 15.02 -9.91 -0.48
N LEU A 54 15.42 -8.74 -1.00
CA LEU A 54 16.31 -8.61 -2.16
C LEU A 54 17.67 -9.30 -1.92
N GLY A 55 18.32 -9.02 -0.80
CA GLY A 55 19.62 -9.65 -0.49
C GLY A 55 19.56 -11.18 -0.37
N GLY A 56 18.42 -11.75 0.03
CA GLY A 56 18.23 -13.20 0.07
C GLY A 56 18.09 -13.80 -1.32
N VAL A 57 17.34 -13.14 -2.20
CA VAL A 57 17.18 -13.55 -3.59
C VAL A 57 18.48 -13.41 -4.38
N LEU A 58 19.27 -12.35 -4.15
CA LEU A 58 20.57 -12.20 -4.80
C LEU A 58 21.54 -13.32 -4.42
N LYS A 59 21.56 -13.76 -3.15
CA LYS A 59 22.35 -14.94 -2.75
C LYS A 59 21.92 -16.22 -3.47
N ALA A 60 20.61 -16.39 -3.68
CA ALA A 60 20.09 -17.52 -4.43
C ALA A 60 20.51 -17.45 -5.90
N ARG A 61 20.45 -16.24 -6.48
CA ARG A 61 20.89 -15.96 -7.86
C ARG A 61 22.38 -16.24 -8.05
N ASP A 62 23.21 -15.79 -7.12
CA ASP A 62 24.66 -15.99 -7.19
C ASP A 62 25.05 -17.48 -7.12
N ALA A 63 24.20 -18.32 -6.50
CA ALA A 63 24.42 -19.75 -6.37
C ALA A 63 23.86 -20.59 -7.54
N HIS A 64 22.75 -20.18 -8.16
CA HIS A 64 22.00 -21.00 -9.13
C HIS A 64 21.63 -20.29 -10.44
N GLY A 65 22.12 -19.07 -10.68
CA GLY A 65 21.73 -18.27 -11.84
C GLY A 65 20.41 -17.54 -11.64
N ASP A 66 19.88 -16.92 -12.69
CA ASP A 66 18.68 -16.07 -12.65
C ASP A 66 17.36 -16.78 -12.99
N ASP A 67 17.44 -18.06 -13.40
CA ASP A 67 16.27 -18.90 -13.61
C ASP A 67 15.58 -19.20 -12.27
N ILE A 68 14.36 -18.69 -12.13
CA ILE A 68 13.58 -18.86 -10.90
C ILE A 68 13.24 -20.33 -10.63
N GLY A 69 13.06 -21.15 -11.66
CA GLY A 69 12.79 -22.58 -11.52
C GLY A 69 13.99 -23.30 -10.92
N GLU A 70 15.19 -23.04 -11.43
CA GLU A 70 16.45 -23.57 -10.88
C GLU A 70 16.64 -23.19 -9.41
N ILE A 71 16.44 -21.93 -9.07
CA ILE A 71 16.48 -21.48 -7.67
C ILE A 71 15.43 -22.21 -6.81
N VAL A 72 14.19 -22.27 -7.28
CA VAL A 72 13.07 -22.87 -6.54
C VAL A 72 13.27 -24.37 -6.28
N TRP A 73 13.90 -25.11 -7.18
CA TRP A 73 14.15 -26.54 -6.99
C TRP A 73 15.46 -26.81 -6.23
N ASN A 74 16.52 -26.08 -6.56
CA ASN A 74 17.88 -26.47 -6.20
C ASN A 74 18.48 -25.65 -5.04
N TYR A 75 18.12 -24.37 -4.87
CA TYR A 75 18.68 -23.56 -3.79
C TYR A 75 18.21 -24.04 -2.42
N LYS A 76 19.10 -24.27 -1.46
CA LYS A 76 18.80 -24.82 -0.12
C LYS A 76 19.06 -23.83 1.04
N GLY A 77 18.97 -22.53 0.79
CA GLY A 77 19.15 -21.54 1.87
C GLY A 77 18.08 -21.67 2.97
N ASP A 78 18.48 -21.61 4.24
CA ASP A 78 17.65 -21.87 5.42
C ASP A 78 16.32 -21.10 5.46
N ARG A 79 16.33 -19.86 4.97
CA ARG A 79 15.15 -18.98 4.95
C ARG A 79 14.38 -19.04 3.63
N PHE A 80 14.91 -19.68 2.59
CA PHE A 80 14.26 -19.84 1.28
C PHE A 80 13.32 -21.05 1.33
N GLY A 81 12.33 -20.96 2.20
CA GLY A 81 11.34 -22.00 2.47
C GLY A 81 10.17 -21.98 1.50
N PHE A 82 9.09 -22.66 1.90
CA PHE A 82 7.88 -22.83 1.08
C PHE A 82 7.31 -21.52 0.54
N ALA A 83 7.11 -20.50 1.40
CA ALA A 83 6.52 -19.23 0.97
C ALA A 83 7.37 -18.53 -0.11
N SER A 84 8.69 -18.46 0.08
CA SER A 84 9.58 -17.81 -0.88
C SER A 84 9.67 -18.58 -2.20
N ARG A 85 9.64 -19.92 -2.15
CA ARG A 85 9.65 -20.78 -3.35
C ARG A 85 8.41 -20.61 -4.21
N ASN A 86 7.24 -20.41 -3.60
CA ASN A 86 5.97 -20.36 -4.31
C ASN A 86 5.53 -18.94 -4.68
N PHE A 87 6.13 -17.90 -4.10
CA PHE A 87 5.64 -16.53 -4.21
C PHE A 87 5.47 -16.05 -5.66
N TYR A 88 6.42 -16.36 -6.55
CA TYR A 88 6.29 -15.99 -7.96
C TYR A 88 5.13 -16.71 -8.66
N ALA A 89 4.95 -18.01 -8.42
CA ALA A 89 3.85 -18.78 -8.97
C ALA A 89 2.49 -18.30 -8.43
N GLU A 90 2.40 -18.01 -7.13
CA GLU A 90 1.23 -17.42 -6.48
C GLU A 90 0.89 -16.07 -7.10
N PHE A 91 1.88 -15.21 -7.35
CA PHE A 91 1.69 -13.94 -8.03
C PHE A 91 1.12 -14.11 -9.45
N LEU A 92 1.65 -15.05 -10.23
CA LEU A 92 1.13 -15.35 -11.57
C LEU A 92 -0.31 -15.86 -11.52
N ALA A 93 -0.64 -16.71 -10.54
CA ALA A 93 -2.00 -17.18 -10.31
C ALA A 93 -2.94 -16.03 -9.95
N ALA A 94 -2.55 -15.18 -8.99
CA ALA A 94 -3.32 -14.01 -8.59
C ALA A 94 -3.54 -13.04 -9.76
N LYS A 95 -2.51 -12.77 -10.57
CA LYS A 95 -2.61 -11.97 -11.80
C LYS A 95 -3.60 -12.57 -12.80
N LYS A 96 -3.59 -13.90 -12.96
CA LYS A 96 -4.52 -14.61 -13.87
C LYS A 96 -5.96 -14.51 -13.38
N ILE A 97 -6.18 -14.70 -12.08
CA ILE A 97 -7.49 -14.55 -11.44
C ILE A 97 -7.99 -13.12 -11.57
N ALA A 98 -7.15 -12.12 -11.26
CA ALA A 98 -7.52 -10.71 -11.29
C ALA A 98 -7.93 -10.20 -12.69
N LYS A 99 -7.46 -10.84 -13.77
CA LYS A 99 -7.86 -10.52 -15.15
C LYS A 99 -9.24 -11.06 -15.54
N SER A 100 -9.75 -12.06 -14.85
CA SER A 100 -11.03 -12.71 -15.16
C SER A 100 -11.62 -13.34 -13.91
N PRO A 101 -11.96 -12.54 -12.87
CA PRO A 101 -12.37 -13.08 -11.59
C PRO A 101 -13.65 -13.92 -11.68
N GLU A 102 -14.57 -13.57 -12.59
CA GLU A 102 -15.85 -14.26 -12.82
C GLU A 102 -15.65 -15.71 -13.28
N ARG A 103 -14.53 -16.00 -13.96
CA ARG A 103 -14.17 -17.37 -14.38
C ARG A 103 -13.88 -18.28 -13.19
N TYR A 104 -13.34 -17.72 -12.11
CA TYR A 104 -12.91 -18.46 -10.93
C TYR A 104 -13.92 -18.37 -9.79
N PHE A 105 -14.74 -17.32 -9.78
CA PHE A 105 -15.73 -17.02 -8.77
C PHE A 105 -17.04 -16.62 -9.45
N ALA A 106 -17.88 -17.60 -9.78
CA ALA A 106 -19.12 -17.40 -10.52
C ALA A 106 -20.09 -16.42 -9.84
N ASP A 107 -20.12 -16.41 -8.50
CA ASP A 107 -21.00 -15.58 -7.69
C ASP A 107 -20.26 -14.40 -7.03
N ILE A 108 -19.17 -13.91 -7.64
CA ILE A 108 -18.46 -12.76 -7.10
C ILE A 108 -19.35 -11.51 -7.16
N ASN A 109 -19.65 -10.94 -5.99
CA ASN A 109 -20.26 -9.62 -5.88
C ASN A 109 -19.19 -8.61 -5.46
N PRO A 110 -18.64 -7.81 -6.40
CA PRO A 110 -17.62 -6.83 -6.06
C PRO A 110 -18.17 -5.85 -5.04
N LYS A 111 -17.45 -5.66 -3.92
CA LYS A 111 -17.77 -4.56 -3.01
C LYS A 111 -17.59 -3.25 -3.77
N HIS A 112 -18.67 -2.48 -3.88
CA HIS A 112 -18.59 -1.13 -4.37
C HIS A 112 -18.01 -0.25 -3.26
N TYR A 113 -16.82 0.30 -3.50
CA TYR A 113 -16.27 1.33 -2.63
C TYR A 113 -16.86 2.68 -3.06
N PRO A 114 -17.15 3.58 -2.11
CA PRO A 114 -17.57 4.93 -2.46
C PRO A 114 -16.49 5.60 -3.30
N ALA A 115 -16.91 6.46 -4.23
CA ALA A 115 -15.97 7.33 -4.92
C ALA A 115 -15.32 8.26 -3.89
N ILE A 116 -14.00 8.27 -3.85
CA ILE A 116 -13.19 9.09 -2.96
C ILE A 116 -12.25 9.97 -3.77
N GLU A 117 -11.73 11.01 -3.13
CA GLU A 117 -10.64 11.84 -3.63
C GLU A 117 -9.64 12.10 -2.49
N GLY A 118 -8.40 12.42 -2.86
CA GLY A 118 -7.33 12.72 -1.90
C GLY A 118 -7.14 14.22 -1.68
N ILE A 119 -7.27 14.68 -0.43
CA ILE A 119 -6.80 16.00 -0.01
C ILE A 119 -5.58 15.86 0.89
N ARG A 120 -4.64 16.80 0.81
CA ARG A 120 -3.42 16.79 1.61
C ARG A 120 -3.44 17.92 2.62
N LEU A 121 -3.29 17.60 3.90
CA LEU A 121 -3.25 18.64 4.93
C LEU A 121 -1.94 19.43 4.89
N THR A 122 -2.05 20.75 4.92
CA THR A 122 -0.89 21.66 5.02
C THR A 122 -0.52 21.95 6.48
N LYS A 123 -1.41 21.65 7.43
CA LYS A 123 -1.18 21.78 8.88
C LYS A 123 -1.72 20.58 9.65
N PRO A 124 -1.14 20.23 10.82
CA PRO A 124 -1.66 19.16 11.67
C PRO A 124 -3.08 19.49 12.14
N MET A 125 -3.99 18.51 12.07
CA MET A 125 -5.37 18.63 12.54
C MET A 125 -5.85 17.32 13.17
N THR A 126 -6.68 17.40 14.20
CA THR A 126 -7.41 16.24 14.74
C THR A 126 -8.55 15.83 13.79
N VAL A 127 -9.07 14.61 13.95
CA VAL A 127 -10.22 14.13 13.15
C VAL A 127 -11.42 15.04 13.38
N GLN A 128 -11.67 15.44 14.64
CA GLN A 128 -12.79 16.30 15.00
C GLN A 128 -12.70 17.70 14.38
N GLU A 129 -11.51 18.31 14.37
CA GLU A 129 -11.32 19.62 13.74
C GLU A 129 -11.50 19.53 12.22
N LEU A 130 -11.00 18.46 11.58
CA LEU A 130 -11.16 18.23 10.16
C LEU A 130 -12.63 18.02 9.79
N SER A 131 -13.30 17.11 10.49
CA SER A 131 -14.74 16.82 10.42
C SER A 131 -15.58 18.10 10.48
N SER A 132 -15.32 18.95 11.48
CA SER A 132 -16.02 20.23 11.65
C SER A 132 -15.81 21.20 10.48
N LYS A 133 -14.62 21.17 9.85
CA LYS A 133 -14.30 22.04 8.71
C LYS A 133 -14.91 21.57 7.39
N ILE A 134 -14.99 20.26 7.18
CA ILE A 134 -15.39 19.68 5.89
C ILE A 134 -16.83 19.15 5.89
N GLY A 135 -17.50 19.14 7.05
CA GLY A 135 -18.89 18.70 7.17
C GLY A 135 -19.08 17.20 7.00
N ILE A 136 -18.07 16.39 7.33
CA ILE A 136 -18.10 14.91 7.23
C ILE A 136 -17.91 14.33 8.61
N GLU A 137 -18.78 13.38 9.01
CA GLU A 137 -18.71 12.74 10.31
C GLU A 137 -17.36 12.05 10.58
N ASP A 138 -16.88 12.12 11.82
CA ASP A 138 -15.64 11.47 12.27
C ASP A 138 -15.62 9.97 11.91
N ALA A 139 -16.75 9.29 12.08
CA ALA A 139 -16.88 7.87 11.77
C ALA A 139 -16.65 7.57 10.28
N GLU A 140 -17.15 8.43 9.39
CA GLU A 140 -16.96 8.30 7.96
C GLU A 140 -15.51 8.60 7.56
N LEU A 141 -14.91 9.67 8.10
CA LEU A 141 -13.49 9.98 7.89
C LEU A 141 -12.60 8.81 8.34
N ILE A 142 -12.85 8.24 9.52
CA ILE A 142 -12.10 7.09 10.03
C ILE A 142 -12.28 5.87 9.13
N ARG A 143 -13.49 5.64 8.59
CA ARG A 143 -13.78 4.53 7.68
C ARG A 143 -13.04 4.67 6.35
N LEU A 144 -12.97 5.88 5.80
CA LEU A 144 -12.27 6.16 4.55
C LEU A 144 -10.75 6.17 4.70
N ASN A 145 -10.22 6.36 5.91
CA ASN A 145 -8.79 6.48 6.18
C ASN A 145 -8.25 5.31 7.03
N PRO A 146 -8.17 4.08 6.48
CA PRO A 146 -7.78 2.88 7.23
C PRO A 146 -6.36 2.93 7.80
N ALA A 147 -5.46 3.75 7.23
CA ALA A 147 -4.11 3.98 7.75
C ALA A 147 -4.05 4.73 9.08
N TRP A 148 -5.12 5.41 9.49
CA TRP A 148 -5.17 6.04 10.80
C TRP A 148 -5.23 4.97 11.89
N LEU A 149 -4.38 5.07 12.90
CA LEU A 149 -4.35 4.18 14.06
C LEU A 149 -5.08 4.82 15.24
N ALA A 150 -5.19 4.06 16.34
CA ALA A 150 -6.00 4.43 17.51
C ALA A 150 -5.72 5.83 18.07
N ASN A 151 -4.48 6.35 17.99
CA ASN A 151 -4.19 7.69 18.49
C ASN A 151 -4.79 8.79 17.60
N ILE A 152 -4.85 8.61 16.28
CA ILE A 152 -5.55 9.54 15.39
C ILE A 152 -7.06 9.33 15.51
N ARG A 153 -7.54 8.07 15.41
CA ARG A 153 -8.97 7.73 15.45
C ARG A 153 -9.68 8.25 16.71
N ASN A 154 -8.98 8.28 17.84
CA ASN A 154 -9.52 8.75 19.12
C ASN A 154 -9.12 10.19 19.46
N ASN A 155 -8.67 10.99 18.48
CA ASN A 155 -8.26 12.39 18.66
C ASN A 155 -7.15 12.61 19.72
N ARG A 156 -6.34 11.60 20.05
CA ARG A 156 -5.20 11.71 21.00
C ARG A 156 -3.95 12.32 20.37
N ARG A 157 -3.87 12.29 19.03
CA ARG A 157 -2.82 12.90 18.22
C ARG A 157 -3.46 13.46 16.95
N ALA A 158 -2.94 14.58 16.48
CA ALA A 158 -3.30 15.12 15.18
C ALA A 158 -2.86 14.19 14.04
N ILE A 159 -3.57 14.27 12.93
CA ILE A 159 -3.16 13.75 11.63
C ILE A 159 -1.87 14.48 11.23
N PRO A 160 -0.80 13.76 10.87
CA PRO A 160 0.43 14.40 10.41
C PRO A 160 0.19 15.28 9.18
N PRO A 161 0.91 16.41 9.05
CA PRO A 161 0.85 17.20 7.82
C PRO A 161 1.40 16.39 6.64
N GLN A 162 1.13 16.83 5.41
CA GLN A 162 1.62 16.18 4.19
C GLN A 162 1.17 14.71 4.04
N THR A 163 0.08 14.35 4.71
CA THR A 163 -0.59 13.05 4.58
C THR A 163 -1.80 13.22 3.68
N ASP A 164 -1.94 12.34 2.69
CA ASP A 164 -3.16 12.26 1.91
C ASP A 164 -4.29 11.71 2.78
N ILE A 165 -5.43 12.40 2.73
CA ILE A 165 -6.66 12.07 3.43
C ILE A 165 -7.71 11.78 2.38
N TRP A 166 -8.34 10.63 2.54
CA TRP A 166 -9.46 10.20 1.72
C TRP A 166 -10.75 10.83 2.22
N VAL A 167 -11.43 11.52 1.32
CA VAL A 167 -12.74 12.13 1.53
C VAL A 167 -13.67 11.70 0.40
N PRO A 168 -15.01 11.74 0.57
CA PRO A 168 -15.93 11.50 -0.53
C PRO A 168 -15.63 12.40 -1.73
N LYS A 169 -15.76 11.85 -2.94
CA LYS A 169 -15.52 12.61 -4.17
C LYS A 169 -16.42 13.86 -4.25
N GLY A 170 -15.84 14.99 -4.63
CA GLY A 170 -16.51 16.30 -4.69
C GLY A 170 -16.41 17.14 -3.42
N THR A 171 -15.76 16.64 -2.35
CA THR A 171 -15.51 17.40 -1.12
C THR A 171 -14.72 18.68 -1.43
N HIS A 172 -13.66 18.59 -2.22
CA HIS A 172 -12.78 19.69 -2.63
C HIS A 172 -13.54 20.84 -3.30
N ILE A 173 -14.62 20.55 -4.03
CA ILE A 173 -15.46 21.57 -4.69
C ILE A 173 -16.31 22.31 -3.66
N GLN A 174 -16.72 21.64 -2.59
CA GLN A 174 -17.56 22.18 -1.53
C GLN A 174 -16.77 22.98 -0.49
N LEU A 175 -15.44 22.77 -0.41
CA LEU A 175 -14.57 23.48 0.52
C LEU A 175 -14.24 24.91 0.01
N ALA A 176 -14.87 25.90 0.65
CA ALA A 176 -14.56 27.31 0.44
C ALA A 176 -13.24 27.75 1.09
N ASP A 177 -12.89 27.17 2.24
CA ASP A 177 -11.64 27.43 2.96
C ASP A 177 -10.54 26.45 2.50
N ARG A 178 -9.59 26.94 1.70
CA ARG A 178 -8.40 26.17 1.26
C ARG A 178 -7.16 26.43 2.10
N SER A 179 -7.26 27.10 3.24
CA SER A 179 -6.11 27.49 4.07
C SER A 179 -5.39 26.32 4.76
N PHE A 180 -5.98 25.12 4.71
CA PHE A 180 -5.53 23.97 5.50
C PHE A 180 -5.24 22.72 4.66
N TYR A 181 -5.44 22.78 3.34
CA TYR A 181 -5.23 21.64 2.47
C TYR A 181 -4.79 22.04 1.06
N GLU A 182 -4.18 21.10 0.36
CA GLU A 182 -3.83 21.15 -1.07
C GLU A 182 -4.27 19.84 -1.76
N PRO A 183 -4.32 19.79 -3.11
CA PRO A 183 -4.52 18.53 -3.82
C PRO A 183 -3.51 17.45 -3.40
N GLY A 184 -3.98 16.25 -3.07
CA GLY A 184 -3.10 15.13 -2.72
C GLY A 184 -2.44 14.47 -3.94
N ASP A 185 -1.54 13.50 -3.71
CA ASP A 185 -0.86 12.75 -4.79
C ASP A 185 -1.85 11.95 -5.67
N PHE A 186 -3.07 11.78 -5.18
CA PHE A 186 -4.14 10.98 -5.75
C PHE A 186 -5.43 11.80 -5.93
N HIS A 187 -5.28 13.10 -6.18
CA HIS A 187 -6.42 14.03 -6.32
C HIS A 187 -7.38 13.64 -7.46
N ASP A 188 -6.89 12.96 -8.51
CA ASP A 188 -7.66 12.65 -9.72
C ASP A 188 -8.24 11.21 -9.75
N LEU A 189 -8.36 10.55 -8.59
CA LEU A 189 -9.02 9.24 -8.49
C LEU A 189 -10.52 9.29 -8.81
#